data_AF-A0A2Z4LWQ6-F1
#
_entry.id   AF-A0A2Z4LWQ6-F1
#
_cell.length_a   1.000
_cell.length_b   1.000
_cell.length_c   1.000
_cell.angle_alpha   90.00
_cell.angle_beta   90.00
_cell.angle_gamma   90.00
#
_symmetry.space_group_name_H-M   'P 1'
#
loop_
_entity.id
_entity.type
_entity.pdbx_description
1 polymer ?
#
loop_
_entity_poly.entity_id
_entity_poly.type
_entity_poly.pdbx_seq_one_letter_code
_entity_poly.pdbx_strand_id
1 'polypeptide(L)'
;MKLQNIFLVALFALILFSCGKDDGPTATNGAPTISAQAFTASEGISDTQAIGTVKAADPDGDALVFAIVTNSGDLFEIAATTGSLSLKEDKGLDFNTAASHVITVGVSDGEDDAAAQITINVTNVNAAAPVMEDQVVSVDEDVDDATVIYAVVASDADGDELTFAIVENDSDLFEITEAGEISLASGKGLDFETADKHTITVSVTDGVETVEASVDINVENVADTLAEDPVSFVTTWQTDADEQIIYIGLDPDLVYDFIIDWGDGTLEEIDENVVLNNHNLSHTYSVVGTYKVIIAGTFPAMRTNISYNTGPALENVDKLVSLDQWGDMQWQRMDVMFASCINMVYDAIDVPDLSQVETMNSMFWDCESLGSPNLTNWDVSNVTEMTSLFSNATSFNGDVSNWNVSSVTNMSHMFKQTQFNGDISEWDVSNVEDMLAMFTGNSSFTGDLSNWNTSKVKEMTAMFKDATSFNSDISNWNTENVTIMKWMFDNASAFNQDLGGWNIGNIGDMEFMFNNSGMSPGNMNNTLIGWANYVELNEGPVGVTCGMAGVTFCGMGGEAAAMILINDNGWQLPGFIFEMECP
;
A
#
# COMPACT_ATOMS: atom_id res chain seq x y z
N MET A 1 -59.53 59.17 -39.80
CA MET A 1 -59.56 59.26 -41.28
C MET A 1 -60.30 58.02 -41.79
N LYS A 2 -61.50 58.19 -42.39
CA LYS A 2 -62.51 57.11 -42.67
C LYS A 2 -63.13 56.51 -41.38
N LEU A 3 -64.46 56.46 -41.16
CA LEU A 3 -65.63 55.88 -41.89
C LEU A 3 -65.67 54.35 -41.73
N GLN A 4 -66.75 53.65 -41.31
CA GLN A 4 -68.21 53.93 -41.16
C GLN A 4 -68.76 53.23 -39.86
N ASN A 5 -70.01 53.29 -39.34
CA ASN A 5 -71.21 54.18 -39.36
C ASN A 5 -72.07 53.79 -38.10
N ILE A 6 -72.65 54.68 -37.28
CA ILE A 6 -73.95 55.41 -37.38
C ILE A 6 -75.24 54.54 -37.36
N PHE A 7 -76.01 54.61 -36.25
CA PHE A 7 -77.41 55.14 -36.25
C PHE A 7 -77.84 55.67 -34.85
N LEU A 8 -78.99 56.35 -34.74
CA LEU A 8 -79.24 57.36 -33.70
C LEU A 8 -80.75 57.54 -33.32
N VAL A 9 -81.02 57.96 -32.07
CA VAL A 9 -82.27 58.59 -31.50
C VAL A 9 -83.56 57.77 -31.36
N ALA A 10 -84.03 57.61 -30.10
CA ALA A 10 -85.38 57.97 -29.57
C ALA A 10 -85.47 57.49 -28.10
N LEU A 11 -85.24 58.32 -27.06
CA LEU A 11 -86.07 59.43 -26.55
C LEU A 11 -87.53 59.05 -26.21
N PHE A 12 -87.81 58.83 -24.92
CA PHE A 12 -89.09 59.20 -24.30
C PHE A 12 -88.91 59.48 -22.80
N ALA A 13 -89.71 60.40 -22.24
CA ALA A 13 -89.72 60.69 -20.81
C ALA A 13 -91.14 61.11 -20.38
N LEU A 14 -91.67 60.47 -19.32
CA LEU A 14 -92.82 60.84 -18.48
C LEU A 14 -92.60 60.05 -17.17
N ILE A 15 -92.69 60.55 -15.93
CA ILE A 15 -93.51 61.58 -15.27
C ILE A 15 -94.93 61.10 -14.88
N LEU A 16 -94.99 60.71 -13.58
CA LEU A 16 -96.09 60.82 -12.60
C LEU A 16 -97.20 59.76 -12.41
N PHE A 17 -97.52 59.61 -11.11
CA PHE A 17 -98.76 59.15 -10.45
C PHE A 17 -99.33 57.76 -10.71
N SER A 18 -99.26 56.92 -9.66
CA SER A 18 -100.48 56.59 -8.89
C SER A 18 -100.14 56.42 -7.41
N CYS A 19 -101.11 56.65 -6.52
CA CYS A 19 -100.97 56.41 -5.08
C CYS A 19 -101.44 54.99 -4.72
N GLY A 20 -100.85 54.41 -3.67
CA GLY A 20 -101.30 53.16 -3.07
C GLY A 20 -100.52 52.85 -1.80
N LYS A 21 -101.04 53.31 -0.65
CA LYS A 21 -100.69 52.70 0.63
C LYS A 21 -101.48 51.40 0.72
N ASP A 22 -100.78 50.28 0.88
CA ASP A 22 -101.36 49.07 1.41
C ASP A 22 -100.38 48.54 2.46
N ASP A 23 -100.74 48.68 3.73
CA ASP A 23 -99.86 48.34 4.87
C ASP A 23 -99.98 46.81 5.11
N GLY A 24 -99.40 46.04 4.19
CA GLY A 24 -99.23 44.59 4.32
C GLY A 24 -98.31 44.21 5.49
N PRO A 25 -98.29 42.94 5.93
CA PRO A 25 -97.35 42.50 6.95
C PRO A 25 -95.91 42.71 6.44
N THR A 26 -95.05 43.29 7.26
CA THR A 26 -93.61 43.25 7.03
C THR A 26 -93.18 41.80 6.93
N ALA A 27 -92.64 41.40 5.78
CA ALA A 27 -91.85 40.18 5.70
C ALA A 27 -90.72 40.30 6.74
N THR A 28 -90.57 39.29 7.58
CA THR A 28 -89.44 39.20 8.50
C THR A 28 -88.28 38.58 7.74
N ASN A 29 -87.19 39.32 7.59
CA ASN A 29 -85.96 38.86 6.96
C ASN A 29 -85.57 37.45 7.45
N GLY A 30 -85.31 36.53 6.53
CA GLY A 30 -84.85 35.19 6.84
C GLY A 30 -83.32 35.12 6.80
N ALA A 31 -82.66 35.27 7.95
CA ALA A 31 -81.20 35.25 8.06
C ALA A 31 -80.49 34.18 7.18
N PRO A 32 -79.35 34.52 6.56
CA PRO A 32 -78.75 33.72 5.50
C PRO A 32 -78.15 32.43 6.06
N THR A 33 -78.03 31.39 5.21
CA THR A 33 -77.54 30.08 5.64
C THR A 33 -76.22 29.70 4.97
N ILE A 34 -75.22 29.35 5.79
CA ILE A 34 -73.93 28.83 5.35
C ILE A 34 -73.58 27.58 6.16
N SER A 35 -73.05 26.56 5.48
CA SER A 35 -72.61 25.29 6.09
C SER A 35 -71.11 25.12 5.94
N ALA A 36 -70.50 24.35 6.84
CA ALA A 36 -69.08 24.02 6.75
C ALA A 36 -68.76 23.27 5.44
N GLN A 37 -67.66 23.64 4.80
CA GLN A 37 -67.24 23.15 3.47
C GLN A 37 -65.75 22.84 3.47
N ALA A 38 -65.34 21.93 2.59
CA ALA A 38 -63.93 21.60 2.38
C ALA A 38 -63.57 21.77 0.90
N PHE A 39 -62.38 22.33 0.67
CA PHE A 39 -61.72 22.41 -0.63
C PHE A 39 -60.33 21.76 -0.51
N THR A 40 -59.73 21.46 -1.67
CA THR A 40 -58.36 20.95 -1.76
C THR A 40 -57.60 21.82 -2.76
N ALA A 41 -56.37 22.19 -2.43
CA ALA A 41 -55.48 22.94 -3.29
C ALA A 41 -54.10 22.27 -3.33
N SER A 42 -53.50 22.20 -4.52
CA SER A 42 -52.06 21.97 -4.67
C SER A 42 -51.31 23.14 -4.04
N GLU A 43 -50.16 22.90 -3.42
CA GLU A 43 -49.42 23.99 -2.77
C GLU A 43 -48.89 25.02 -3.77
N GLY A 44 -48.48 24.54 -4.95
CA GLY A 44 -48.09 25.34 -6.11
C GLY A 44 -49.26 26.04 -6.83
N ILE A 45 -50.42 26.21 -6.18
CA ILE A 45 -51.51 27.02 -6.71
C ILE A 45 -51.13 28.51 -6.73
N SER A 46 -51.21 29.14 -7.90
CA SER A 46 -51.02 30.60 -8.01
C SER A 46 -52.17 31.36 -7.36
N ASP A 47 -51.89 32.52 -6.76
CA ASP A 47 -52.89 33.47 -6.24
C ASP A 47 -53.99 33.85 -7.24
N THR A 48 -53.67 33.95 -8.53
CA THR A 48 -54.66 34.20 -9.59
C THR A 48 -55.70 33.08 -9.81
N GLN A 49 -55.53 31.91 -9.16
CA GLN A 49 -56.42 30.75 -9.32
C GLN A 49 -57.38 30.59 -8.13
N ALA A 50 -58.66 30.35 -8.43
CA ALA A 50 -59.65 30.03 -7.41
C ALA A 50 -59.45 28.60 -6.87
N ILE A 51 -59.34 28.49 -5.54
CA ILE A 51 -59.38 27.25 -4.76
C ILE A 51 -60.79 26.63 -4.80
N GLY A 52 -61.83 27.47 -4.84
CA GLY A 52 -63.21 27.03 -4.87
C GLY A 52 -64.22 28.17 -4.80
N THR A 53 -65.47 27.83 -4.53
CA THR A 53 -66.55 28.81 -4.34
C THR A 53 -67.38 28.41 -3.14
N VAL A 54 -67.32 29.22 -2.08
CA VAL A 54 -68.09 29.02 -0.85
C VAL A 54 -69.57 29.21 -1.14
N LYS A 55 -70.37 28.20 -0.82
CA LYS A 55 -71.83 28.23 -1.02
C LYS A 55 -72.53 28.65 0.27
N ALA A 56 -73.40 29.64 0.11
CA ALA A 56 -74.43 30.03 1.07
C ALA A 56 -75.76 30.12 0.32
N ALA A 57 -76.87 30.13 1.05
CA ALA A 57 -78.22 30.24 0.49
C ALA A 57 -79.10 31.12 1.37
N ASP A 58 -79.88 31.96 0.70
CA ASP A 58 -80.83 32.87 1.33
C ASP A 58 -82.28 32.32 1.20
N PRO A 59 -83.13 32.41 2.25
CA PRO A 59 -84.54 31.97 2.19
C PRO A 59 -85.44 32.86 1.34
N ASP A 60 -85.22 34.18 1.34
CA ASP A 60 -86.06 35.17 0.65
C ASP A 60 -85.49 35.52 -0.75
N GLY A 61 -84.19 35.31 -0.92
CA GLY A 61 -83.45 35.40 -2.19
C GLY A 61 -82.52 36.61 -2.30
N ASP A 62 -82.14 37.21 -1.17
CA ASP A 62 -81.42 38.47 -1.12
C ASP A 62 -79.90 38.36 -1.44
N ALA A 63 -79.27 39.52 -1.64
CA ALA A 63 -77.98 39.65 -2.31
C ALA A 63 -76.78 39.42 -1.36
N LEU A 64 -76.42 38.15 -1.17
CA LEU A 64 -75.37 37.72 -0.24
C LEU A 64 -73.99 38.36 -0.47
N VAL A 65 -73.41 38.88 0.62
CA VAL A 65 -72.06 39.43 0.71
C VAL A 65 -71.18 38.52 1.58
N PHE A 66 -70.05 38.06 1.04
CA PHE A 66 -69.11 37.15 1.70
C PHE A 66 -67.89 37.88 2.29
N ALA A 67 -67.40 37.44 3.45
CA ALA A 67 -66.16 37.94 4.07
C ALA A 67 -65.44 36.86 4.87
N ILE A 68 -64.10 36.91 4.92
CA ILE A 68 -63.32 36.07 5.86
C ILE A 68 -63.32 36.74 7.24
N VAL A 69 -63.88 36.05 8.23
CA VAL A 69 -63.98 36.48 9.64
C VAL A 69 -62.72 36.09 10.42
N THR A 70 -62.12 34.95 10.09
CA THR A 70 -60.85 34.48 10.67
C THR A 70 -60.04 33.81 9.57
N ASN A 71 -58.85 34.34 9.30
CA ASN A 71 -57.96 33.85 8.24
C ASN A 71 -56.81 33.03 8.84
N SER A 72 -56.32 32.03 8.11
CA SER A 72 -55.12 31.27 8.48
C SER A 72 -53.92 31.98 7.86
N GLY A 73 -52.99 32.47 8.68
CA GLY A 73 -51.76 33.15 8.23
C GLY A 73 -51.94 34.44 7.42
N ASP A 74 -53.18 34.95 7.26
CA ASP A 74 -53.54 35.96 6.24
C ASP A 74 -53.23 35.52 4.79
N LEU A 75 -53.41 34.22 4.52
CA LEU A 75 -53.10 33.57 3.23
C LEU A 75 -54.22 33.68 2.20
N PHE A 76 -55.48 33.64 2.63
CA PHE A 76 -56.64 33.51 1.74
C PHE A 76 -57.40 34.83 1.54
N GLU A 77 -58.08 34.97 0.41
CA GLU A 77 -59.07 36.04 0.16
C GLU A 77 -60.37 35.49 -0.45
N ILE A 78 -61.46 36.25 -0.35
CA ILE A 78 -62.77 35.85 -0.90
C ILE A 78 -63.44 36.99 -1.66
N ALA A 79 -63.91 36.70 -2.87
CA ALA A 79 -64.62 37.64 -3.71
C ALA A 79 -66.04 37.90 -3.15
N ALA A 80 -66.23 39.08 -2.58
CA ALA A 80 -67.38 39.42 -1.74
C ALA A 80 -68.76 39.20 -2.37
N THR A 81 -68.91 39.27 -3.70
CA THR A 81 -70.20 39.10 -4.42
C THR A 81 -70.36 37.74 -5.09
N THR A 82 -69.39 36.82 -4.98
CA THR A 82 -69.44 35.51 -5.65
C THR A 82 -69.06 34.33 -4.76
N GLY A 83 -68.46 34.59 -3.59
CA GLY A 83 -67.95 33.54 -2.70
C GLY A 83 -66.71 32.80 -3.24
N SER A 84 -66.10 33.28 -4.34
CA SER A 84 -64.89 32.67 -4.91
C SER A 84 -63.72 32.85 -3.95
N LEU A 85 -63.10 31.74 -3.55
CA LEU A 85 -61.97 31.69 -2.62
C LEU A 85 -60.66 31.50 -3.40
N SER A 86 -59.64 32.28 -3.10
CA SER A 86 -58.29 32.20 -3.69
C SER A 86 -57.23 32.46 -2.62
N LEU A 87 -55.95 32.30 -2.97
CA LEU A 87 -54.89 32.93 -2.18
C LEU A 87 -54.87 34.44 -2.44
N LYS A 88 -54.36 35.17 -1.47
CA LYS A 88 -54.14 36.61 -1.52
C LYS A 88 -52.88 36.93 -2.34
N GLU A 89 -52.80 38.13 -2.90
CA GLU A 89 -51.64 38.61 -3.69
C GLU A 89 -50.29 38.32 -2.98
N ASP A 90 -49.33 37.75 -3.72
CA ASP A 90 -48.01 37.31 -3.25
C ASP A 90 -48.05 36.26 -2.11
N LYS A 91 -49.09 35.41 -2.04
CA LYS A 91 -49.16 34.24 -1.13
C LYS A 91 -49.06 32.91 -1.88
N GLY A 92 -48.37 31.97 -1.26
CA GLY A 92 -48.37 30.55 -1.60
C GLY A 92 -48.90 29.69 -0.45
N LEU A 93 -49.01 28.40 -0.71
CA LEU A 93 -49.19 27.36 0.31
C LEU A 93 -47.88 26.56 0.43
N ASP A 94 -47.75 25.81 1.53
CA ASP A 94 -46.60 24.97 1.84
C ASP A 94 -47.14 23.79 2.67
N PHE A 95 -47.08 22.58 2.10
CA PHE A 95 -47.61 21.36 2.69
C PHE A 95 -46.85 20.96 3.96
N ASN A 96 -45.52 21.13 3.95
CA ASN A 96 -44.62 20.81 5.05
C ASN A 96 -44.77 21.78 6.23
N THR A 97 -45.10 23.05 5.98
CA THR A 97 -45.54 24.00 7.02
C THR A 97 -46.95 23.70 7.51
N ALA A 98 -47.92 23.41 6.62
CA ALA A 98 -49.31 23.13 7.00
C ALA A 98 -50.13 22.38 5.94
N ALA A 99 -50.21 21.05 6.06
CA ALA A 99 -51.06 20.19 5.22
C ALA A 99 -52.58 20.52 5.21
N SER A 100 -53.08 21.38 6.11
CA SER A 100 -54.47 21.86 6.07
C SER A 100 -54.65 23.19 6.82
N HIS A 101 -55.42 24.10 6.23
CA HIS A 101 -55.81 25.38 6.83
C HIS A 101 -57.32 25.41 7.11
N VAL A 102 -57.71 25.97 8.25
CA VAL A 102 -59.13 26.25 8.57
C VAL A 102 -59.33 27.75 8.71
N ILE A 103 -60.27 28.29 7.95
CA ILE A 103 -60.72 29.68 8.02
C ILE A 103 -62.20 29.74 8.43
N THR A 104 -62.66 30.89 8.92
CA THR A 104 -64.08 31.15 9.16
C THR A 104 -64.58 32.15 8.11
N VAL A 105 -65.56 31.76 7.31
CA VAL A 105 -66.22 32.64 6.33
C VAL A 105 -67.60 33.03 6.87
N GLY A 106 -67.85 34.33 6.88
CA GLY A 106 -69.16 34.93 7.14
C GLY A 106 -69.87 35.27 5.83
N VAL A 107 -71.20 35.30 5.90
CA VAL A 107 -72.09 35.75 4.84
C VAL A 107 -73.20 36.62 5.45
N SER A 108 -73.56 37.70 4.75
CA SER A 108 -74.53 38.70 5.18
C SER A 108 -75.51 38.98 4.05
N ASP A 109 -76.80 39.16 4.35
CA ASP A 109 -77.81 39.64 3.38
C ASP A 109 -77.93 41.18 3.38
N GLY A 110 -77.48 41.83 4.46
CA GLY A 110 -77.59 43.28 4.70
C GLY A 110 -78.34 43.66 5.99
N GLU A 111 -79.10 42.74 6.59
CA GLU A 111 -79.78 42.88 7.89
C GLU A 111 -79.32 41.81 8.92
N ASP A 112 -79.04 40.58 8.49
CA ASP A 112 -78.59 39.43 9.32
C ASP A 112 -77.29 38.78 8.80
N ASP A 113 -76.54 38.15 9.73
CA ASP A 113 -75.25 37.50 9.47
C ASP A 113 -75.23 36.01 9.86
N ALA A 114 -74.54 35.18 9.08
CA ALA A 114 -74.20 33.80 9.44
C ALA A 114 -72.74 33.46 9.10
N ALA A 115 -72.14 32.45 9.76
CA ALA A 115 -70.76 32.06 9.51
C ALA A 115 -70.52 30.55 9.67
N ALA A 116 -69.56 30.02 8.91
CA ALA A 116 -69.13 28.62 8.98
C ALA A 116 -67.60 28.48 8.80
N GLN A 117 -67.06 27.34 9.23
CA GLN A 117 -65.68 26.96 8.97
C GLN A 117 -65.51 26.41 7.56
N ILE A 118 -64.47 26.86 6.87
CA ILE A 118 -64.04 26.36 5.57
C ILE A 118 -62.65 25.75 5.76
N THR A 119 -62.49 24.48 5.37
CA THR A 119 -61.21 23.78 5.39
C THR A 119 -60.59 23.80 3.99
N ILE A 120 -59.32 24.16 3.89
CA ILE A 120 -58.52 24.05 2.67
C ILE A 120 -57.42 23.04 2.97
N ASN A 121 -57.54 21.83 2.41
CA ASN A 121 -56.49 20.83 2.50
C ASN A 121 -55.43 21.14 1.44
N VAL A 122 -54.17 21.09 1.82
CA VAL A 122 -53.03 21.26 0.92
C VAL A 122 -52.61 19.88 0.42
N THR A 123 -52.15 19.77 -0.83
CA THR A 123 -51.48 18.57 -1.35
C THR A 123 -50.09 18.92 -1.83
N ASN A 124 -49.11 18.12 -1.39
CA ASN A 124 -47.71 18.19 -1.83
C ASN A 124 -47.60 18.22 -3.36
N VAL A 125 -46.59 18.90 -3.88
CA VAL A 125 -46.14 18.86 -5.26
C VAL A 125 -44.66 18.48 -5.26
N ASN A 126 -44.40 17.17 -5.10
CA ASN A 126 -43.12 16.56 -5.45
C ASN A 126 -42.63 17.15 -6.80
N ALA A 127 -41.46 17.77 -6.76
CA ALA A 127 -40.90 18.53 -7.87
C ALA A 127 -39.35 18.51 -7.89
N ALA A 128 -38.71 18.18 -6.76
CA ALA A 128 -37.36 17.64 -6.74
C ALA A 128 -37.36 16.17 -7.14
N ALA A 129 -36.30 15.74 -7.83
CA ALA A 129 -35.99 14.33 -8.04
C ALA A 129 -34.88 13.92 -7.06
N PRO A 130 -34.83 12.66 -6.61
CA PRO A 130 -33.81 12.20 -5.67
C PRO A 130 -32.39 12.35 -6.24
N VAL A 131 -31.44 12.68 -5.37
CA VAL A 131 -30.03 12.86 -5.70
C VAL A 131 -29.21 11.74 -5.08
N MET A 132 -28.43 11.06 -5.92
CA MET A 132 -27.48 10.01 -5.56
C MET A 132 -26.25 10.17 -6.46
N GLU A 133 -25.06 10.11 -5.86
CA GLU A 133 -23.78 10.17 -6.57
C GLU A 133 -23.14 8.76 -6.55
N ASP A 134 -22.15 8.52 -7.43
CA ASP A 134 -21.38 7.28 -7.43
C ASP A 134 -20.67 7.07 -6.08
N GLN A 135 -20.73 5.84 -5.55
CA GLN A 135 -20.25 5.49 -4.20
C GLN A 135 -19.23 4.35 -4.25
N VAL A 136 -18.34 4.32 -3.26
CA VAL A 136 -17.28 3.31 -3.13
C VAL A 136 -17.25 2.78 -1.70
N VAL A 137 -17.18 1.46 -1.55
CA VAL A 137 -17.06 0.75 -0.27
C VAL A 137 -16.01 -0.37 -0.41
N SER A 138 -15.44 -0.79 0.72
CA SER A 138 -14.63 -2.00 0.84
C SER A 138 -15.33 -3.00 1.74
N VAL A 139 -15.14 -4.30 1.51
CA VAL A 139 -15.60 -5.36 2.41
C VAL A 139 -14.69 -6.59 2.35
N ASP A 140 -14.47 -7.20 3.50
CA ASP A 140 -13.75 -8.47 3.67
C ASP A 140 -14.45 -9.59 2.88
N GLU A 141 -13.69 -10.49 2.24
CA GLU A 141 -14.29 -11.50 1.34
C GLU A 141 -15.12 -12.58 2.05
N ASP A 142 -14.82 -12.86 3.32
CA ASP A 142 -15.49 -13.87 4.16
C ASP A 142 -16.85 -13.40 4.71
N VAL A 143 -17.34 -12.23 4.28
CA VAL A 143 -18.56 -11.59 4.77
C VAL A 143 -19.81 -12.49 4.64
N ASP A 144 -20.41 -12.79 5.80
CA ASP A 144 -21.63 -13.60 5.92
C ASP A 144 -22.84 -12.97 5.20
N ASP A 145 -23.66 -13.79 4.54
CA ASP A 145 -24.74 -13.34 3.65
C ASP A 145 -25.86 -12.55 4.35
N ALA A 146 -25.96 -12.62 5.68
CA ALA A 146 -26.87 -11.81 6.48
C ALA A 146 -26.28 -10.46 6.94
N THR A 147 -25.05 -10.12 6.53
CA THR A 147 -24.35 -8.88 6.89
C THR A 147 -24.67 -7.75 5.92
N VAL A 148 -25.08 -6.60 6.46
CA VAL A 148 -25.20 -5.36 5.67
C VAL A 148 -23.80 -4.82 5.40
N ILE A 149 -23.38 -4.89 4.14
CA ILE A 149 -22.10 -4.39 3.62
C ILE A 149 -22.10 -2.86 3.63
N TYR A 150 -23.19 -2.25 3.17
CA TYR A 150 -23.28 -0.80 2.98
C TYR A 150 -24.72 -0.30 3.07
N ALA A 151 -24.92 0.95 3.45
CA ALA A 151 -26.20 1.65 3.36
C ALA A 151 -26.06 2.80 2.37
N VAL A 152 -26.75 2.70 1.23
CA VAL A 152 -26.64 3.64 0.11
C VAL A 152 -27.10 5.04 0.53
N VAL A 153 -26.24 6.03 0.27
CA VAL A 153 -26.50 7.44 0.58
C VAL A 153 -27.15 8.10 -0.62
N ALA A 154 -28.42 8.48 -0.45
CA ALA A 154 -29.16 9.36 -1.35
C ALA A 154 -29.94 10.40 -0.54
N SER A 155 -30.42 11.46 -1.20
CA SER A 155 -31.21 12.51 -0.57
C SER A 155 -32.20 13.12 -1.55
N ASP A 156 -33.42 13.40 -1.09
CA ASP A 156 -34.36 14.29 -1.76
C ASP A 156 -34.43 15.67 -1.06
N ALA A 157 -34.84 16.70 -1.79
CA ALA A 157 -34.95 18.08 -1.33
C ALA A 157 -36.36 18.47 -0.83
N ASP A 158 -37.41 17.80 -1.28
CA ASP A 158 -38.79 18.02 -0.81
C ASP A 158 -39.07 17.23 0.50
N GLY A 159 -38.31 16.15 0.72
CA GLY A 159 -38.31 15.31 1.92
C GLY A 159 -39.10 14.00 1.77
N ASP A 160 -39.36 13.54 0.54
CA ASP A 160 -40.17 12.36 0.25
C ASP A 160 -39.47 11.03 0.62
N GLU A 161 -40.26 9.96 0.74
CA GLU A 161 -39.81 8.62 1.17
C GLU A 161 -39.08 7.91 0.02
N LEU A 162 -37.76 7.69 0.19
CA LEU A 162 -36.92 7.05 -0.83
C LEU A 162 -36.97 5.54 -0.75
N THR A 163 -37.08 4.90 -1.93
CA THR A 163 -36.98 3.45 -2.11
C THR A 163 -35.90 3.09 -3.11
N PHE A 164 -35.19 1.99 -2.86
CA PHE A 164 -33.99 1.59 -3.60
C PHE A 164 -34.15 0.22 -4.29
N ALA A 165 -33.49 0.03 -5.43
CA ALA A 165 -33.42 -1.26 -6.14
C ALA A 165 -32.16 -1.38 -7.02
N ILE A 166 -31.56 -2.57 -7.10
CA ILE A 166 -30.45 -2.84 -8.04
C ILE A 166 -31.00 -2.98 -9.46
N VAL A 167 -30.36 -2.31 -10.42
CA VAL A 167 -30.69 -2.29 -11.86
C VAL A 167 -29.75 -3.19 -12.66
N GLU A 168 -28.44 -3.09 -12.40
CA GLU A 168 -27.41 -3.99 -12.92
C GLU A 168 -26.65 -4.58 -11.73
N ASN A 169 -26.59 -5.90 -11.66
CA ASN A 169 -25.99 -6.67 -10.56
C ASN A 169 -24.84 -7.51 -11.14
N ASP A 170 -23.65 -7.43 -10.56
CA ASP A 170 -22.57 -8.32 -11.00
C ASP A 170 -22.89 -9.75 -10.58
N SER A 171 -23.05 -10.62 -11.58
CA SER A 171 -23.18 -12.07 -11.39
C SER A 171 -24.29 -12.52 -10.40
N ASP A 172 -25.33 -11.68 -10.27
CA ASP A 172 -26.40 -11.78 -9.27
C ASP A 172 -25.87 -11.95 -7.82
N LEU A 173 -24.76 -11.29 -7.47
CA LEU A 173 -24.07 -11.45 -6.18
C LEU A 173 -24.71 -10.70 -5.01
N PHE A 174 -25.29 -9.52 -5.26
CA PHE A 174 -25.78 -8.62 -4.22
C PHE A 174 -27.31 -8.57 -4.15
N GLU A 175 -27.86 -8.24 -2.97
CA GLU A 175 -29.25 -7.81 -2.81
C GLU A 175 -29.30 -6.45 -2.08
N ILE A 176 -30.43 -5.74 -2.21
CA ILE A 176 -30.65 -4.45 -1.55
C ILE A 176 -32.06 -4.42 -0.92
N THR A 177 -32.18 -3.86 0.27
CA THR A 177 -33.49 -3.62 0.90
C THR A 177 -34.17 -2.38 0.29
N GLU A 178 -35.49 -2.26 0.44
CA GLU A 178 -36.22 -1.04 0.04
C GLU A 178 -35.68 0.22 0.74
N ALA A 179 -34.96 0.08 1.87
CA ALA A 179 -34.33 1.16 2.62
C ALA A 179 -32.87 1.47 2.20
N GLY A 180 -32.32 0.79 1.18
CA GLY A 180 -30.98 1.04 0.64
C GLY A 180 -29.84 0.28 1.32
N GLU A 181 -30.13 -0.72 2.16
CA GLU A 181 -29.11 -1.57 2.78
C GLU A 181 -28.70 -2.68 1.81
N ILE A 182 -27.42 -2.74 1.43
CA ILE A 182 -26.83 -3.75 0.54
C ILE A 182 -26.25 -4.90 1.37
N SER A 183 -26.51 -6.14 0.96
CA SER A 183 -25.86 -7.36 1.44
C SER A 183 -25.52 -8.29 0.27
N LEU A 184 -24.90 -9.44 0.53
CA LEU A 184 -24.85 -10.52 -0.45
C LEU A 184 -26.25 -11.14 -0.62
N ALA A 185 -26.56 -11.60 -1.83
CA ALA A 185 -27.76 -12.39 -2.09
C ALA A 185 -27.62 -13.77 -1.46
N SER A 186 -28.69 -14.30 -0.85
CA SER A 186 -28.50 -15.45 0.06
C SER A 186 -27.90 -16.71 -0.59
N GLY A 187 -26.88 -17.26 0.05
CA GLY A 187 -26.06 -18.37 -0.44
C GLY A 187 -24.96 -17.98 -1.44
N LYS A 188 -24.64 -16.69 -1.56
CA LYS A 188 -23.44 -16.17 -2.22
C LYS A 188 -22.32 -15.91 -1.20
N GLY A 189 -21.12 -15.72 -1.70
CA GLY A 189 -19.92 -15.26 -1.01
C GLY A 189 -19.11 -14.38 -1.98
N LEU A 190 -18.06 -13.73 -1.49
CA LEU A 190 -17.03 -13.12 -2.32
C LEU A 190 -15.82 -14.08 -2.43
N ASP A 191 -14.87 -13.74 -3.29
CA ASP A 191 -13.69 -14.54 -3.64
C ASP A 191 -12.70 -13.58 -4.32
N PHE A 192 -11.68 -13.13 -3.59
CA PHE A 192 -10.72 -12.10 -4.01
C PHE A 192 -9.86 -12.58 -5.17
N GLU A 193 -9.41 -13.83 -5.13
CA GLU A 193 -8.67 -14.51 -6.20
C GLU A 193 -9.46 -14.59 -7.52
N THR A 194 -10.79 -14.63 -7.45
CA THR A 194 -11.70 -14.52 -8.59
C THR A 194 -11.95 -13.06 -9.00
N ALA A 195 -12.17 -12.14 -8.06
CA ALA A 195 -12.38 -10.71 -8.32
C ALA A 195 -12.06 -9.81 -7.12
N ASP A 196 -11.10 -8.90 -7.28
CA ASP A 196 -10.75 -7.84 -6.31
C ASP A 196 -11.81 -6.71 -6.21
N LYS A 197 -12.78 -6.69 -7.13
CA LYS A 197 -13.81 -5.65 -7.20
C LYS A 197 -15.06 -6.09 -7.97
N HIS A 198 -16.21 -5.65 -7.47
CA HIS A 198 -17.49 -5.61 -8.18
C HIS A 198 -18.01 -4.17 -8.37
N THR A 199 -18.88 -3.98 -9.36
CA THR A 199 -19.64 -2.74 -9.54
C THR A 199 -21.11 -3.09 -9.79
N ILE A 200 -22.01 -2.46 -9.04
CA ILE A 200 -23.47 -2.56 -9.24
C ILE A 200 -24.05 -1.19 -9.59
N THR A 201 -25.15 -1.18 -10.35
CA THR A 201 -25.93 0.04 -10.62
C THR A 201 -27.17 0.01 -9.73
N VAL A 202 -27.31 0.98 -8.83
CA VAL A 202 -28.46 1.15 -7.93
C VAL A 202 -29.36 2.26 -8.48
N SER A 203 -30.67 2.05 -8.39
CA SER A 203 -31.70 3.07 -8.61
C SER A 203 -32.29 3.53 -7.28
N VAL A 204 -32.65 4.81 -7.20
CA VAL A 204 -33.41 5.41 -6.10
C VAL A 204 -34.61 6.19 -6.66
N THR A 205 -35.77 6.04 -6.02
CA THR A 205 -37.02 6.72 -6.40
C THR A 205 -37.80 7.22 -5.17
N ASP A 206 -38.42 8.38 -5.34
CA ASP A 206 -39.42 9.03 -4.48
C ASP A 206 -40.87 8.57 -4.79
N GLY A 207 -41.04 7.67 -5.77
CA GLY A 207 -42.33 7.22 -6.29
C GLY A 207 -42.86 8.02 -7.49
N VAL A 208 -42.12 9.02 -7.99
CA VAL A 208 -42.46 9.85 -9.16
C VAL A 208 -41.35 9.85 -10.20
N GLU A 209 -40.14 10.24 -9.82
CA GLU A 209 -38.93 10.26 -10.65
C GLU A 209 -37.93 9.18 -10.18
N THR A 210 -36.87 8.93 -10.94
CA THR A 210 -35.88 7.89 -10.60
C THR A 210 -34.50 8.29 -11.08
N VAL A 211 -33.49 8.09 -10.24
CA VAL A 211 -32.07 8.34 -10.56
C VAL A 211 -31.26 7.07 -10.31
N GLU A 212 -30.28 6.82 -11.18
CA GLU A 212 -29.36 5.68 -11.12
C GLU A 212 -27.93 6.17 -10.89
N ALA A 213 -27.17 5.47 -10.05
CA ALA A 213 -25.74 5.69 -9.83
C ALA A 213 -25.03 4.36 -9.54
N SER A 214 -23.70 4.33 -9.66
CA SER A 214 -22.92 3.13 -9.38
C SER A 214 -22.51 3.01 -7.90
N VAL A 215 -22.41 1.78 -7.43
CA VAL A 215 -21.73 1.43 -6.17
C VAL A 215 -20.59 0.47 -6.52
N ASP A 216 -19.37 0.95 -6.36
CA ASP A 216 -18.15 0.16 -6.43
C ASP A 216 -17.91 -0.53 -5.08
N ILE A 217 -17.77 -1.85 -5.11
CA ILE A 217 -17.53 -2.70 -3.94
C ILE A 217 -16.16 -3.36 -4.16
N ASN A 218 -15.13 -2.85 -3.51
CA ASN A 218 -13.82 -3.48 -3.50
C ASN A 218 -13.85 -4.64 -2.50
N VAL A 219 -13.21 -5.74 -2.84
CA VAL A 219 -13.04 -6.91 -1.97
C VAL A 219 -11.69 -6.79 -1.27
N GLU A 220 -11.65 -6.96 0.05
CA GLU A 220 -10.42 -7.04 0.82
C GLU A 220 -10.16 -8.51 1.19
N ASN A 221 -8.93 -8.98 0.93
CA ASN A 221 -8.57 -10.39 1.04
C ASN A 221 -8.54 -10.87 2.50
N VAL A 222 -9.09 -12.05 2.76
CA VAL A 222 -9.03 -12.75 4.04
C VAL A 222 -8.41 -14.12 3.80
N ALA A 223 -7.22 -14.33 4.35
CA ALA A 223 -6.40 -15.51 4.08
C ALA A 223 -7.12 -16.84 4.38
N ASP A 224 -7.55 -17.51 3.30
CA ASP A 224 -8.30 -18.79 3.34
C ASP A 224 -7.43 -19.94 3.90
N THR A 225 -6.10 -19.83 3.78
CA THR A 225 -5.12 -20.69 4.46
C THR A 225 -3.98 -19.90 5.09
N LEU A 226 -3.25 -20.55 6.01
CA LEU A 226 -2.00 -20.00 6.57
C LEU A 226 -0.94 -19.68 5.48
N ALA A 227 -1.08 -20.21 4.26
CA ALA A 227 -0.15 -19.96 3.14
C ALA A 227 -0.43 -18.64 2.40
N GLU A 228 -1.66 -18.11 2.48
CA GLU A 228 -2.00 -16.76 2.01
C GLU A 228 -1.82 -15.70 3.12
N ASP A 229 -1.82 -16.10 4.40
CA ASP A 229 -1.70 -15.16 5.53
C ASP A 229 -0.34 -14.43 5.50
N PRO A 230 -0.30 -13.09 5.36
CA PRO A 230 0.94 -12.33 5.30
C PRO A 230 1.74 -12.32 6.61
N VAL A 231 1.22 -12.85 7.73
CA VAL A 231 2.04 -13.06 8.94
C VAL A 231 2.95 -14.29 8.82
N SER A 232 2.62 -15.26 7.95
CA SER A 232 3.31 -16.55 7.89
C SER A 232 4.68 -16.50 7.21
N PHE A 233 5.64 -17.23 7.76
CA PHE A 233 6.87 -17.59 7.06
C PHE A 233 6.61 -18.81 6.16
N VAL A 234 6.88 -18.71 4.85
CA VAL A 234 6.55 -19.75 3.86
C VAL A 234 7.78 -20.16 3.06
N THR A 235 8.01 -21.47 2.99
CA THR A 235 9.14 -22.09 2.28
C THR A 235 8.70 -23.32 1.51
N THR A 236 9.28 -23.58 0.35
CA THR A 236 9.01 -24.79 -0.44
C THR A 236 10.16 -25.78 -0.32
N TRP A 237 9.82 -27.02 0.03
CA TRP A 237 10.73 -28.13 0.23
C TRP A 237 10.44 -29.27 -0.77
N GLN A 238 11.47 -30.02 -1.18
CA GLN A 238 11.36 -31.16 -2.08
C GLN A 238 11.99 -32.42 -1.48
N THR A 239 11.23 -33.52 -1.43
CA THR A 239 11.77 -34.85 -1.13
C THR A 239 12.16 -35.61 -2.41
N ASP A 240 13.13 -36.52 -2.28
CA ASP A 240 13.64 -37.40 -3.34
C ASP A 240 13.21 -38.87 -3.17
N ALA A 241 12.64 -39.22 -2.00
CA ALA A 241 12.17 -40.57 -1.69
C ALA A 241 10.96 -40.57 -0.74
N ASP A 242 10.17 -41.64 -0.79
CA ASP A 242 9.13 -41.94 0.19
C ASP A 242 9.77 -42.19 1.58
N GLU A 243 9.07 -41.80 2.66
CA GLU A 243 9.52 -41.90 4.06
C GLU A 243 10.77 -41.08 4.39
N GLN A 244 10.97 -39.94 3.70
CA GLN A 244 12.08 -39.02 3.93
C GLN A 244 11.76 -38.02 5.06
N ILE A 245 12.76 -37.78 5.92
CA ILE A 245 12.63 -36.90 7.10
C ILE A 245 13.23 -35.52 6.79
N ILE A 246 12.40 -34.48 6.77
CA ILE A 246 12.87 -33.09 6.76
C ILE A 246 13.14 -32.63 8.19
N TYR A 247 14.16 -31.78 8.36
CA TYR A 247 14.59 -31.25 9.65
C TYR A 247 14.68 -29.72 9.61
N ILE A 248 14.09 -29.06 10.59
CA ILE A 248 14.17 -27.60 10.78
C ILE A 248 14.89 -27.35 12.10
N GLY A 249 16.07 -26.74 12.04
CA GLY A 249 16.89 -26.43 13.20
C GLY A 249 16.48 -25.12 13.86
N LEU A 250 16.37 -25.13 15.19
CA LEU A 250 15.98 -23.99 16.03
C LEU A 250 17.14 -23.52 16.90
N ASP A 251 17.10 -22.26 17.34
CA ASP A 251 18.10 -21.67 18.23
C ASP A 251 17.81 -22.05 19.70
N PRO A 252 18.70 -22.75 20.41
CA PRO A 252 18.46 -23.17 21.80
C PRO A 252 18.31 -22.01 22.80
N ASP A 253 18.78 -20.81 22.46
CA ASP A 253 18.77 -19.64 23.35
C ASP A 253 17.53 -18.73 23.15
N LEU A 254 16.62 -19.08 22.24
CA LEU A 254 15.40 -18.31 21.91
C LEU A 254 14.10 -19.01 22.35
N VAL A 255 12.99 -18.26 22.32
CA VAL A 255 11.63 -18.73 22.68
C VAL A 255 10.80 -18.91 21.41
N TYR A 256 9.98 -19.95 21.40
CA TYR A 256 9.13 -20.35 20.28
C TYR A 256 7.71 -20.65 20.77
N ASP A 257 6.71 -20.19 20.02
CA ASP A 257 5.27 -20.37 20.28
C ASP A 257 4.52 -20.20 18.95
N PHE A 258 4.46 -21.27 18.14
CA PHE A 258 4.02 -21.21 16.74
C PHE A 258 3.29 -22.48 16.25
N ILE A 259 2.54 -22.34 15.16
CA ILE A 259 1.93 -23.45 14.42
C ILE A 259 2.75 -23.69 13.15
N ILE A 260 2.95 -24.95 12.79
CA ILE A 260 3.56 -25.36 11.52
C ILE A 260 2.62 -26.26 10.71
N ASP A 261 2.36 -25.90 9.45
CA ASP A 261 1.81 -26.81 8.45
C ASP A 261 2.96 -27.37 7.62
N TRP A 262 3.05 -28.69 7.52
CA TRP A 262 4.07 -29.38 6.74
C TRP A 262 3.69 -29.54 5.27
N GLY A 263 2.52 -29.11 4.83
CA GLY A 263 2.08 -29.12 3.43
C GLY A 263 1.55 -30.46 2.92
N ASP A 264 1.48 -31.48 3.78
CA ASP A 264 0.85 -32.78 3.49
C ASP A 264 -0.48 -33.00 4.26
N GLY A 265 -0.96 -31.95 4.95
CA GLY A 265 -2.11 -31.99 5.85
C GLY A 265 -1.77 -32.30 7.31
N THR A 266 -0.48 -32.38 7.65
CA THR A 266 0.00 -32.46 9.04
C THR A 266 0.23 -31.06 9.61
N LEU A 267 -0.56 -30.68 10.61
CA LEU A 267 -0.39 -29.48 11.43
C LEU A 267 0.16 -29.85 12.82
N GLU A 268 1.13 -29.09 13.32
CA GLU A 268 1.69 -29.24 14.67
C GLU A 268 1.77 -27.90 15.41
N GLU A 269 1.47 -27.92 16.72
CA GLU A 269 1.63 -26.77 17.64
C GLU A 269 2.96 -26.92 18.39
N ILE A 270 3.82 -25.88 18.36
CA ILE A 270 5.17 -25.88 18.93
C ILE A 270 5.29 -24.82 20.03
N ASP A 271 5.39 -25.25 21.29
CA ASP A 271 5.43 -24.40 22.49
C ASP A 271 6.67 -24.65 23.37
N GLU A 272 6.77 -23.95 24.52
CA GLU A 272 7.84 -24.14 25.51
C GLU A 272 7.93 -25.55 26.12
N ASN A 273 6.93 -26.42 25.90
CA ASN A 273 6.88 -27.79 26.42
C ASN A 273 7.33 -28.85 25.40
N VAL A 274 7.55 -28.49 24.13
CA VAL A 274 8.02 -29.43 23.09
C VAL A 274 9.48 -29.85 23.32
N VAL A 275 9.69 -31.15 23.53
CA VAL A 275 11.02 -31.73 23.76
C VAL A 275 11.76 -31.96 22.44
N LEU A 276 12.36 -30.90 21.91
CA LEU A 276 13.14 -30.92 20.67
C LEU A 276 14.32 -31.91 20.73
N ASN A 277 14.51 -32.70 19.67
CA ASN A 277 15.62 -33.63 19.58
C ASN A 277 16.89 -32.91 19.08
N ASN A 278 17.78 -32.55 20.03
CA ASN A 278 18.98 -31.74 19.74
C ASN A 278 18.64 -30.43 19.00
N HIS A 279 17.55 -29.77 19.44
CA HIS A 279 17.06 -28.49 18.90
C HIS A 279 16.64 -28.52 17.42
N ASN A 280 16.21 -29.68 16.91
CA ASN A 280 15.55 -29.78 15.61
C ASN A 280 14.09 -30.22 15.78
N LEU A 281 13.21 -29.64 14.97
CA LEU A 281 11.96 -30.25 14.55
C LEU A 281 12.22 -31.27 13.44
N SER A 282 11.32 -32.23 13.26
CA SER A 282 11.45 -33.25 12.21
C SER A 282 10.11 -33.85 11.81
N HIS A 283 9.79 -33.82 10.52
CA HIS A 283 8.59 -34.47 9.95
C HIS A 283 8.97 -35.50 8.89
N THR A 284 8.13 -36.53 8.72
CA THR A 284 8.37 -37.65 7.81
C THR A 284 7.33 -37.69 6.70
N TYR A 285 7.72 -37.33 5.48
CA TYR A 285 6.84 -37.40 4.32
C TYR A 285 6.76 -38.84 3.81
N SER A 286 5.61 -39.49 3.99
CA SER A 286 5.37 -40.88 3.51
C SER A 286 5.31 -41.05 1.98
N VAL A 287 5.44 -39.95 1.22
CA VAL A 287 5.45 -39.96 -0.25
C VAL A 287 6.51 -38.96 -0.74
N VAL A 288 7.17 -39.28 -1.85
CA VAL A 288 8.06 -38.34 -2.56
C VAL A 288 7.25 -37.20 -3.22
N GLY A 289 7.66 -35.94 -3.01
CA GLY A 289 6.91 -34.78 -3.51
C GLY A 289 7.56 -33.41 -3.24
N THR A 290 6.79 -32.36 -3.52
CA THR A 290 7.13 -30.96 -3.23
C THR A 290 6.05 -30.41 -2.31
N TYR A 291 6.46 -29.74 -1.23
CA TYR A 291 5.62 -29.35 -0.11
C TYR A 291 5.91 -27.90 0.29
N LYS A 292 4.86 -27.08 0.45
CA LYS A 292 4.99 -25.80 1.14
C LYS A 292 4.95 -26.07 2.65
N VAL A 293 5.99 -25.62 3.35
CA VAL A 293 6.05 -25.60 4.81
C VAL A 293 5.80 -24.17 5.25
N ILE A 294 4.82 -24.00 6.13
CA ILE A 294 4.22 -22.73 6.52
C ILE A 294 4.30 -22.63 8.04
N ILE A 295 4.80 -21.52 8.57
CA ILE A 295 4.99 -21.28 10.00
C ILE A 295 4.33 -19.95 10.40
N ALA A 296 3.43 -19.97 11.38
CA ALA A 296 2.71 -18.80 11.88
C ALA A 296 2.81 -18.70 13.41
N GLY A 297 3.13 -17.51 13.93
CA GLY A 297 3.35 -17.25 15.36
C GLY A 297 4.80 -16.89 15.70
N THR A 298 5.24 -17.13 16.93
CA THR A 298 6.57 -16.71 17.41
C THR A 298 7.67 -17.63 16.89
N PHE A 299 8.29 -17.27 15.75
CA PHE A 299 9.40 -18.00 15.13
C PHE A 299 10.63 -17.09 14.85
N PRO A 300 11.40 -16.70 15.88
CA PRO A 300 12.40 -15.63 15.77
C PRO A 300 13.74 -16.02 15.09
N ALA A 301 13.97 -17.30 14.77
CA ALA A 301 15.14 -17.78 14.04
C ALA A 301 14.98 -19.22 13.53
N MET A 302 15.60 -19.51 12.37
CA MET A 302 15.86 -20.86 11.86
C MET A 302 17.37 -21.04 11.64
N ARG A 303 17.89 -22.28 11.70
CA ARG A 303 19.29 -22.63 11.46
C ARG A 303 19.42 -23.92 10.65
N THR A 304 20.10 -23.88 9.50
CA THR A 304 20.43 -25.10 8.72
C THR A 304 21.78 -25.72 9.10
N ASN A 305 22.56 -25.07 9.98
CA ASN A 305 23.88 -25.57 10.41
C ASN A 305 24.07 -25.49 11.94
N ILE A 306 23.62 -26.51 12.67
CA ILE A 306 23.86 -26.65 14.11
C ILE A 306 25.25 -27.27 14.37
N SER A 307 26.30 -26.45 14.23
CA SER A 307 27.71 -26.86 14.43
C SER A 307 28.13 -27.07 15.90
N TYR A 308 27.24 -27.63 16.73
CA TYR A 308 27.49 -27.95 18.15
C TYR A 308 27.80 -29.44 18.41
N ASN A 309 28.62 -30.04 17.55
CA ASN A 309 29.51 -31.19 17.85
C ASN A 309 28.85 -32.56 18.19
N THR A 310 27.53 -32.69 18.35
CA THR A 310 26.84 -33.99 18.55
C THR A 310 25.47 -34.08 17.87
N GLY A 311 25.44 -34.22 16.54
CA GLY A 311 24.25 -34.59 15.76
C GLY A 311 24.65 -35.16 14.40
N PRO A 312 23.72 -35.75 13.63
CA PRO A 312 23.93 -35.86 12.19
C PRO A 312 24.08 -34.44 11.61
N ALA A 313 24.95 -34.27 10.62
CA ALA A 313 24.85 -33.08 9.78
C ALA A 313 23.47 -33.11 9.11
N LEU A 314 22.74 -31.99 9.09
CA LEU A 314 21.34 -31.96 8.68
C LEU A 314 21.20 -32.52 7.26
N GLU A 315 20.69 -33.76 7.15
CA GLU A 315 20.88 -34.62 5.97
C GLU A 315 20.10 -34.17 4.72
N ASN A 316 19.42 -33.02 4.80
CA ASN A 316 18.41 -32.53 3.87
C ASN A 316 18.41 -30.99 3.71
N VAL A 317 19.53 -30.29 3.95
CA VAL A 317 19.61 -28.83 3.69
C VAL A 317 19.43 -28.46 2.22
N ASP A 318 19.77 -29.37 1.31
CA ASP A 318 19.55 -29.27 -0.13
C ASP A 318 18.09 -29.52 -0.54
N LYS A 319 17.19 -29.82 0.41
CA LYS A 319 15.76 -30.04 0.16
C LYS A 319 14.93 -28.76 0.28
N LEU A 320 15.46 -27.69 0.88
CA LEU A 320 14.88 -26.36 0.76
C LEU A 320 15.15 -25.86 -0.67
N VAL A 321 14.07 -25.64 -1.44
CA VAL A 321 14.15 -25.26 -2.86
C VAL A 321 13.61 -23.85 -3.14
N SER A 322 12.78 -23.28 -2.26
CA SER A 322 12.38 -21.87 -2.34
C SER A 322 12.16 -21.25 -0.96
N LEU A 323 12.50 -19.97 -0.85
CA LEU A 323 11.95 -19.06 0.15
C LEU A 323 10.85 -18.22 -0.53
N ASP A 324 9.61 -18.37 -0.05
CA ASP A 324 8.41 -17.85 -0.72
C ASP A 324 7.76 -16.65 0.02
N GLN A 325 7.91 -16.58 1.34
CA GLN A 325 7.43 -15.46 2.18
C GLN A 325 8.20 -15.39 3.50
N TRP A 326 8.47 -14.18 3.99
CA TRP A 326 9.13 -13.90 5.26
C TRP A 326 8.19 -13.85 6.47
N GLY A 327 6.98 -13.32 6.28
CA GLY A 327 5.99 -13.13 7.34
C GLY A 327 6.24 -11.91 8.22
N ASP A 328 5.41 -11.72 9.25
CA ASP A 328 5.56 -10.62 10.23
C ASP A 328 6.63 -10.89 11.31
N MET A 329 7.34 -12.01 11.14
CA MET A 329 8.33 -12.57 12.04
C MET A 329 9.38 -11.54 12.48
N GLN A 330 9.40 -11.24 13.78
CA GLN A 330 10.43 -10.41 14.39
C GLN A 330 11.75 -11.18 14.52
N TRP A 331 12.51 -11.26 13.42
CA TRP A 331 13.74 -12.04 13.35
C TRP A 331 14.80 -11.50 14.31
N GLN A 332 15.30 -12.37 15.18
CA GLN A 332 16.36 -12.05 16.14
C GLN A 332 17.72 -12.57 15.68
N ARG A 333 17.78 -13.63 14.87
CA ARG A 333 19.03 -14.23 14.37
C ARG A 333 18.89 -14.74 12.93
N MET A 334 19.79 -14.26 12.07
CA MET A 334 19.95 -14.72 10.68
C MET A 334 21.24 -15.54 10.45
N ASP A 335 22.09 -15.68 11.48
CA ASP A 335 23.32 -16.48 11.40
C ASP A 335 23.02 -17.92 10.91
N VAL A 336 23.64 -18.33 9.81
CA VAL A 336 23.47 -19.66 9.16
C VAL A 336 22.01 -20.12 8.92
N MET A 337 21.09 -19.20 8.64
CA MET A 337 19.67 -19.53 8.42
C MET A 337 19.44 -20.43 7.20
N PHE A 338 20.11 -20.19 6.06
CA PHE A 338 19.99 -20.94 4.81
C PHE A 338 21.33 -21.53 4.34
N ALA A 339 22.32 -21.62 5.23
CA ALA A 339 23.64 -22.15 4.92
C ALA A 339 23.56 -23.55 4.28
N SER A 340 24.24 -23.71 3.14
CA SER A 340 24.23 -24.90 2.28
C SER A 340 22.88 -25.33 1.68
N CYS A 341 21.90 -24.44 1.61
CA CYS A 341 20.68 -24.64 0.82
C CYS A 341 20.95 -24.42 -0.69
N ILE A 342 21.76 -25.32 -1.26
CA ILE A 342 22.31 -25.22 -2.63
C ILE A 342 21.25 -25.06 -3.71
N ASN A 343 20.05 -25.62 -3.52
CA ASN A 343 18.95 -25.62 -4.49
C ASN A 343 17.94 -24.47 -4.27
N MET A 344 18.10 -23.66 -3.22
CA MET A 344 17.13 -22.63 -2.85
C MET A 344 17.18 -21.44 -3.81
N VAL A 345 16.02 -21.08 -4.36
CA VAL A 345 15.77 -19.78 -5.01
C VAL A 345 15.16 -18.79 -4.02
N TYR A 346 15.24 -17.50 -4.34
CA TYR A 346 14.58 -16.43 -3.60
C TYR A 346 13.40 -15.92 -4.45
N ASP A 347 12.19 -16.39 -4.14
CA ASP A 347 10.94 -15.95 -4.78
C ASP A 347 10.05 -15.14 -3.80
N ALA A 348 10.61 -14.72 -2.65
CA ALA A 348 9.89 -14.06 -1.57
C ALA A 348 9.17 -12.78 -2.02
N ILE A 349 7.87 -12.71 -1.72
CA ILE A 349 6.98 -11.62 -2.15
C ILE A 349 7.04 -10.36 -1.25
N ASP A 350 7.71 -10.47 -0.11
CA ASP A 350 7.70 -9.53 1.02
C ASP A 350 9.12 -9.19 1.53
N VAL A 351 9.21 -8.56 2.71
CA VAL A 351 10.45 -8.01 3.29
C VAL A 351 10.50 -8.36 4.79
N PRO A 352 11.60 -8.94 5.30
CA PRO A 352 11.68 -9.36 6.70
C PRO A 352 11.78 -8.18 7.67
N ASP A 353 11.18 -8.30 8.86
CA ASP A 353 11.50 -7.44 10.01
C ASP A 353 12.89 -7.81 10.55
N LEU A 354 13.89 -7.06 10.11
CA LEU A 354 15.29 -7.18 10.55
C LEU A 354 15.62 -6.33 11.77
N SER A 355 14.63 -5.68 12.42
CA SER A 355 14.88 -4.68 13.46
C SER A 355 15.61 -5.21 14.70
N GLN A 356 15.60 -6.53 14.93
CA GLN A 356 16.30 -7.19 16.03
C GLN A 356 17.55 -7.99 15.58
N VAL A 357 17.92 -7.94 14.31
CA VAL A 357 19.07 -8.69 13.75
C VAL A 357 20.37 -7.88 13.87
N GLU A 358 21.21 -8.22 14.84
CA GLU A 358 22.57 -7.66 14.96
C GLU A 358 23.59 -8.35 14.01
N THR A 359 23.33 -9.60 13.60
CA THR A 359 24.27 -10.47 12.88
C THR A 359 23.62 -11.35 11.80
N MET A 360 24.26 -11.42 10.63
CA MET A 360 23.81 -12.21 9.46
C MET A 360 24.88 -13.20 8.95
N ASN A 361 25.72 -13.73 9.85
CA ASN A 361 26.92 -14.43 9.42
C ASN A 361 26.60 -15.72 8.68
N SER A 362 27.13 -15.89 7.47
CA SER A 362 26.98 -17.07 6.61
C SER A 362 25.51 -17.44 6.31
N MET A 363 24.58 -16.48 6.39
CA MET A 363 23.13 -16.70 6.18
C MET A 363 22.82 -17.42 4.86
N PHE A 364 23.46 -17.00 3.76
CA PHE A 364 23.35 -17.61 2.42
C PHE A 364 24.67 -18.25 1.96
N TRP A 365 25.50 -18.73 2.89
CA TRP A 365 26.73 -19.44 2.53
C TRP A 365 26.41 -20.69 1.71
N ASP A 366 27.15 -20.93 0.62
CA ASP A 366 26.96 -22.10 -0.28
C ASP A 366 25.56 -22.17 -0.95
N CYS A 367 24.77 -21.08 -0.99
CA CYS A 367 23.48 -21.04 -1.71
C CYS A 367 23.68 -20.90 -3.23
N GLU A 368 24.06 -22.00 -3.89
CA GLU A 368 24.40 -22.01 -5.33
C GLU A 368 23.27 -21.51 -6.25
N SER A 369 22.00 -21.72 -5.91
CA SER A 369 20.83 -21.33 -6.73
C SER A 369 20.22 -19.95 -6.46
N LEU A 370 20.77 -19.14 -5.54
CA LEU A 370 20.13 -17.92 -5.03
C LEU A 370 19.82 -16.84 -6.10
N GLY A 371 20.54 -16.80 -7.22
CA GLY A 371 20.20 -15.97 -8.39
C GLY A 371 20.42 -14.47 -8.20
N SER A 372 19.45 -13.65 -8.63
CA SER A 372 19.58 -12.18 -8.62
C SER A 372 18.35 -11.51 -7.96
N PRO A 373 18.10 -11.75 -6.66
CA PRO A 373 16.96 -11.18 -5.95
C PRO A 373 17.11 -9.66 -5.78
N ASN A 374 15.99 -8.97 -5.67
CA ASN A 374 15.99 -7.57 -5.25
C ASN A 374 15.90 -7.49 -3.72
N LEU A 375 16.98 -7.08 -3.07
CA LEU A 375 17.07 -6.94 -1.61
C LEU A 375 17.12 -5.46 -1.18
N THR A 376 16.81 -4.50 -2.07
CA THR A 376 16.95 -3.05 -1.80
C THR A 376 16.04 -2.51 -0.70
N ASN A 377 15.04 -3.29 -0.28
CA ASN A 377 14.07 -2.89 0.75
C ASN A 377 14.44 -3.41 2.15
N TRP A 378 15.50 -4.21 2.29
CA TRP A 378 15.95 -4.74 3.58
C TRP A 378 16.59 -3.64 4.44
N ASP A 379 16.05 -3.38 5.63
CA ASP A 379 16.68 -2.50 6.62
C ASP A 379 17.77 -3.25 7.40
N VAL A 380 18.99 -3.23 6.86
CA VAL A 380 20.18 -3.81 7.51
C VAL A 380 20.87 -2.83 8.49
N SER A 381 20.25 -1.71 8.86
CA SER A 381 20.95 -0.63 9.60
C SER A 381 21.37 -0.98 11.03
N ASN A 382 20.79 -2.02 11.63
CA ASN A 382 21.21 -2.58 12.93
C ASN A 382 22.29 -3.67 12.82
N VAL A 383 22.60 -4.16 11.60
CA VAL A 383 23.54 -5.26 11.39
C VAL A 383 24.98 -4.77 11.55
N THR A 384 25.77 -5.51 12.33
CA THR A 384 27.19 -5.22 12.60
C THR A 384 28.14 -6.20 11.93
N GLU A 385 27.75 -7.47 11.76
CA GLU A 385 28.59 -8.53 11.21
C GLU A 385 27.92 -9.23 10.02
N MET A 386 28.58 -9.20 8.86
CA MET A 386 28.14 -9.80 7.59
C MET A 386 29.13 -10.86 7.07
N THR A 387 29.83 -11.55 7.97
CA THR A 387 30.90 -12.52 7.62
C THR A 387 30.36 -13.62 6.71
N SER A 388 31.00 -13.82 5.56
CA SER A 388 30.67 -14.86 4.57
C SER A 388 29.22 -14.85 4.07
N LEU A 389 28.48 -13.73 4.18
CA LEU A 389 27.03 -13.64 3.96
C LEU A 389 26.56 -14.38 2.70
N PHE A 390 27.20 -14.13 1.55
CA PHE A 390 26.95 -14.80 0.27
C PHE A 390 28.16 -15.62 -0.21
N SER A 391 29.12 -15.96 0.65
CA SER A 391 30.31 -16.73 0.22
C SER A 391 29.88 -18.06 -0.40
N ASN A 392 30.45 -18.39 -1.57
CA ASN A 392 30.11 -19.55 -2.38
C ASN A 392 28.67 -19.58 -2.93
N ALA A 393 27.87 -18.52 -2.81
CA ALA A 393 26.59 -18.43 -3.52
C ALA A 393 26.87 -18.21 -5.03
N THR A 394 27.14 -19.30 -5.76
CA THR A 394 27.81 -19.27 -7.08
C THR A 394 27.00 -18.57 -8.18
N SER A 395 25.68 -18.47 -8.05
CA SER A 395 24.83 -17.66 -8.94
C SER A 395 24.52 -16.25 -8.43
N PHE A 396 24.90 -15.91 -7.18
CA PHE A 396 24.43 -14.68 -6.53
C PHE A 396 24.92 -13.41 -7.23
N ASN A 397 23.96 -12.58 -7.61
CA ASN A 397 24.10 -11.22 -8.13
C ASN A 397 22.82 -10.41 -7.81
N GLY A 398 22.38 -10.43 -6.55
CA GLY A 398 21.22 -9.64 -6.11
C GLY A 398 21.51 -8.14 -5.98
N ASP A 399 20.45 -7.32 -5.98
CA ASP A 399 20.58 -5.88 -5.75
C ASP A 399 20.56 -5.56 -4.25
N VAL A 400 21.63 -4.91 -3.79
CA VAL A 400 21.88 -4.51 -2.39
C VAL A 400 22.28 -3.02 -2.29
N SER A 401 22.05 -2.25 -3.35
CA SER A 401 22.54 -0.87 -3.50
C SER A 401 22.07 0.08 -2.40
N ASN A 402 20.83 -0.07 -1.93
CA ASN A 402 20.23 0.76 -0.88
C ASN A 402 20.62 0.37 0.56
N TRP A 403 21.44 -0.67 0.78
CA TRP A 403 21.76 -1.16 2.12
C TRP A 403 22.53 -0.14 2.96
N ASN A 404 21.98 0.24 4.12
CA ASN A 404 22.66 1.08 5.11
C ASN A 404 23.69 0.28 5.91
N VAL A 405 24.83 -0.01 5.30
CA VAL A 405 25.94 -0.77 5.92
C VAL A 405 26.76 0.06 6.93
N SER A 406 26.33 1.28 7.29
CA SER A 406 27.11 2.20 8.14
C SER A 406 27.39 1.66 9.56
N SER A 407 26.63 0.68 10.05
CA SER A 407 26.87 0.00 11.33
C SER A 407 27.87 -1.18 11.25
N VAL A 408 28.24 -1.63 10.05
CA VAL A 408 28.98 -2.87 9.84
C VAL A 408 30.46 -2.72 10.19
N THR A 409 30.97 -3.62 11.02
CA THR A 409 32.39 -3.74 11.41
C THR A 409 33.17 -4.78 10.59
N ASN A 410 32.49 -5.77 10.01
CA ASN A 410 33.11 -6.92 9.38
C ASN A 410 32.36 -7.38 8.12
N MET A 411 33.07 -7.37 6.98
CA MET A 411 32.59 -7.85 5.67
C MET A 411 33.48 -8.97 5.11
N SER A 412 34.24 -9.66 5.97
CA SER A 412 35.13 -10.74 5.55
C SER A 412 34.38 -11.82 4.77
N HIS A 413 34.96 -12.24 3.64
CA HIS A 413 34.41 -13.22 2.69
C HIS A 413 33.04 -12.90 2.06
N MET A 414 32.43 -11.73 2.29
CA MET A 414 31.01 -11.45 1.98
C MET A 414 30.54 -11.88 0.59
N PHE A 415 31.32 -11.63 -0.47
CA PHE A 415 31.03 -11.96 -1.87
C PHE A 415 32.01 -12.96 -2.49
N LYS A 416 32.76 -13.70 -1.66
CA LYS A 416 33.75 -14.70 -2.09
C LYS A 416 33.10 -15.76 -3.01
N GLN A 417 33.67 -15.98 -4.19
CA GLN A 417 33.25 -16.98 -5.19
C GLN A 417 31.77 -16.84 -5.64
N THR A 418 31.26 -15.61 -5.68
CA THR A 418 29.94 -15.27 -6.26
C THR A 418 30.05 -14.83 -7.73
N GLN A 419 28.93 -14.46 -8.34
CA GLN A 419 28.89 -13.69 -9.60
C GLN A 419 28.58 -12.19 -9.38
N PHE A 420 28.66 -11.73 -8.13
CA PHE A 420 28.16 -10.41 -7.75
C PHE A 420 28.87 -9.27 -8.46
N ASN A 421 28.09 -8.40 -9.10
CA ASN A 421 28.54 -7.17 -9.76
C ASN A 421 27.47 -6.06 -9.62
N GLY A 422 26.77 -6.03 -8.48
CA GLY A 422 25.85 -4.94 -8.11
C GLY A 422 26.60 -3.66 -7.73
N ASP A 423 25.88 -2.54 -7.71
CA ASP A 423 26.44 -1.26 -7.28
C ASP A 423 26.50 -1.17 -5.74
N ILE A 424 27.67 -0.82 -5.24
CA ILE A 424 28.00 -0.62 -3.81
C ILE A 424 28.87 0.64 -3.61
N SER A 425 28.91 1.53 -4.61
CA SER A 425 29.77 2.72 -4.63
C SER A 425 29.40 3.79 -3.58
N GLU A 426 28.12 3.83 -3.19
CA GLU A 426 27.58 4.73 -2.17
C GLU A 426 27.54 4.13 -0.74
N TRP A 427 28.08 2.92 -0.54
CA TRP A 427 28.13 2.27 0.79
C TRP A 427 29.09 2.99 1.76
N ASP A 428 28.59 3.42 2.92
CA ASP A 428 29.43 3.97 3.99
C ASP A 428 30.16 2.85 4.77
N VAL A 429 31.29 2.42 4.22
CA VAL A 429 32.18 1.44 4.86
C VAL A 429 33.07 2.04 5.97
N SER A 430 32.84 3.27 6.45
CA SER A 430 33.75 3.96 7.38
C SER A 430 33.84 3.37 8.80
N ASN A 431 33.01 2.38 9.13
CA ASN A 431 33.08 1.58 10.36
C ASN A 431 33.72 0.19 10.17
N VAL A 432 33.96 -0.26 8.93
CA VAL A 432 34.50 -1.60 8.64
C VAL A 432 35.99 -1.69 9.05
N GLU A 433 36.32 -2.71 9.84
CA GLU A 433 37.70 -3.01 10.25
C GLU A 433 38.30 -4.22 9.52
N ASP A 434 37.47 -5.13 9.01
CA ASP A 434 37.89 -6.36 8.32
C ASP A 434 37.21 -6.54 6.96
N MET A 435 38.03 -6.68 5.91
CA MET A 435 37.64 -6.97 4.51
C MET A 435 38.36 -8.21 3.94
N LEU A 436 38.85 -9.11 4.81
CA LEU A 436 39.53 -10.36 4.47
C LEU A 436 38.78 -11.10 3.36
N ALA A 437 39.43 -11.28 2.21
CA ALA A 437 38.94 -12.10 1.10
C ALA A 437 37.52 -11.77 0.58
N MET A 438 37.05 -10.52 0.77
CA MET A 438 35.68 -10.08 0.48
C MET A 438 35.20 -10.42 -0.95
N PHE A 439 36.07 -10.26 -1.96
CA PHE A 439 35.79 -10.58 -3.37
C PHE A 439 36.67 -11.73 -3.92
N THR A 440 37.27 -12.56 -3.06
CA THR A 440 38.14 -13.68 -3.52
C THR A 440 37.40 -14.59 -4.49
N GLY A 441 37.93 -14.77 -5.70
CA GLY A 441 37.35 -15.64 -6.72
C GLY A 441 36.06 -15.14 -7.35
N ASN A 442 35.61 -13.91 -7.05
CA ASN A 442 34.56 -13.26 -7.83
C ASN A 442 35.18 -12.74 -9.14
N SER A 443 35.12 -13.56 -10.18
CA SER A 443 35.70 -13.28 -11.50
C SER A 443 34.94 -12.21 -12.30
N SER A 444 33.75 -11.81 -11.84
CA SER A 444 32.82 -10.92 -12.56
C SER A 444 32.75 -9.50 -11.98
N PHE A 445 33.26 -9.27 -10.77
CA PHE A 445 33.20 -7.97 -10.10
C PHE A 445 34.04 -6.89 -10.78
N THR A 446 33.42 -5.73 -11.00
CA THR A 446 33.96 -4.54 -11.69
C THR A 446 33.51 -3.22 -11.04
N GLY A 447 32.80 -3.27 -9.91
CA GLY A 447 32.18 -2.10 -9.27
C GLY A 447 33.17 -1.01 -8.83
N ASP A 448 32.69 0.24 -8.81
CA ASP A 448 33.46 1.40 -8.38
C ASP A 448 33.56 1.45 -6.85
N LEU A 449 34.79 1.47 -6.33
CA LEU A 449 35.10 1.55 -4.90
C LEU A 449 35.88 2.83 -4.54
N SER A 450 35.96 3.80 -5.44
CA SER A 450 36.83 4.99 -5.29
C SER A 450 36.40 5.94 -4.17
N ASN A 451 35.11 5.93 -3.79
CA ASN A 451 34.53 6.71 -2.69
C ASN A 451 34.72 6.05 -1.29
N TRP A 452 35.13 4.78 -1.22
CA TRP A 452 35.14 4.01 0.03
C TRP A 452 36.15 4.54 1.07
N ASN A 453 35.66 4.83 2.28
CA ASN A 453 36.47 5.30 3.40
C ASN A 453 37.10 4.12 4.17
N THR A 454 38.16 3.54 3.62
CA THR A 454 38.89 2.39 4.21
C THR A 454 39.69 2.70 5.48
N SER A 455 39.56 3.89 6.08
CA SER A 455 40.49 4.38 7.12
C SER A 455 40.57 3.56 8.41
N LYS A 456 39.61 2.66 8.68
CA LYS A 456 39.63 1.73 9.82
C LYS A 456 40.07 0.30 9.48
N VAL A 457 40.19 -0.04 8.20
CA VAL A 457 40.49 -1.41 7.76
C VAL A 457 41.90 -1.81 8.19
N LYS A 458 42.02 -3.01 8.78
CA LYS A 458 43.28 -3.55 9.35
C LYS A 458 43.82 -4.73 8.55
N GLU A 459 42.94 -5.44 7.86
CA GLU A 459 43.19 -6.68 7.13
C GLU A 459 42.57 -6.59 5.72
N MET A 460 43.39 -6.83 4.70
CA MET A 460 43.02 -6.82 3.28
C MET A 460 43.51 -8.08 2.54
N THR A 461 43.93 -9.11 3.28
CA THR A 461 44.38 -10.39 2.74
C THR A 461 43.38 -10.96 1.73
N ALA A 462 43.89 -11.32 0.55
CA ALA A 462 43.17 -11.92 -0.56
C ALA A 462 41.94 -11.16 -1.07
N MET A 463 41.74 -9.87 -0.69
CA MET A 463 40.50 -9.12 -0.95
C MET A 463 40.02 -9.22 -2.41
N PHE A 464 40.93 -9.13 -3.39
CA PHE A 464 40.67 -9.30 -4.83
C PHE A 464 41.45 -10.47 -5.45
N LYS A 465 41.87 -11.45 -4.64
CA LYS A 465 42.52 -12.68 -5.12
C LYS A 465 41.62 -13.38 -6.14
N ASP A 466 42.17 -13.77 -7.27
CA ASP A 466 41.46 -14.43 -8.38
C ASP A 466 40.25 -13.63 -8.94
N ALA A 467 40.11 -12.34 -8.58
CA ALA A 467 39.05 -11.46 -9.09
C ALA A 467 39.43 -10.94 -10.49
N THR A 468 39.37 -11.82 -11.49
CA THR A 468 40.02 -11.65 -12.80
C THR A 468 39.60 -10.41 -13.60
N SER A 469 38.43 -9.84 -13.34
CA SER A 469 37.89 -8.65 -14.02
C SER A 469 38.06 -7.34 -13.23
N PHE A 470 38.43 -7.39 -11.96
CA PHE A 470 38.47 -6.19 -11.11
C PHE A 470 39.60 -5.25 -11.50
N ASN A 471 39.25 -3.97 -11.73
CA ASN A 471 40.20 -2.91 -12.05
C ASN A 471 39.68 -1.50 -11.67
N SER A 472 38.90 -1.37 -10.59
CA SER A 472 38.47 -0.04 -10.09
C SER A 472 39.67 0.79 -9.62
N ASP A 473 39.60 2.11 -9.72
CA ASP A 473 40.59 3.00 -9.10
C ASP A 473 40.42 2.99 -7.57
N ILE A 474 41.46 2.53 -6.89
CA ILE A 474 41.57 2.47 -5.43
C ILE A 474 42.82 3.23 -4.93
N SER A 475 43.42 4.07 -5.78
CA SER A 475 44.62 4.86 -5.46
C SER A 475 44.42 5.83 -4.29
N ASN A 476 43.18 6.26 -4.06
CA ASN A 476 42.78 7.20 -3.00
C ASN A 476 42.46 6.52 -1.64
N TRP A 477 42.47 5.19 -1.56
CA TRP A 477 42.17 4.47 -0.31
C TRP A 477 43.16 4.81 0.80
N ASN A 478 42.63 5.00 2.02
CA ASN A 478 43.46 5.19 3.20
C ASN A 478 43.86 3.82 3.76
N THR A 479 45.14 3.47 3.58
CA THR A 479 45.73 2.21 4.05
C THR A 479 46.50 2.35 5.36
N GLU A 480 46.43 3.49 6.06
CA GLU A 480 47.32 3.78 7.20
C GLU A 480 47.22 2.79 8.36
N ASN A 481 46.05 2.17 8.56
CA ASN A 481 45.81 1.17 9.59
C ASN A 481 45.91 -0.28 9.08
N VAL A 482 46.14 -0.49 7.78
CA VAL A 482 46.25 -1.83 7.19
C VAL A 482 47.60 -2.45 7.56
N THR A 483 47.55 -3.68 8.09
CA THR A 483 48.73 -4.40 8.58
C THR A 483 49.15 -5.57 7.71
N ILE A 484 48.22 -6.15 6.94
CA ILE A 484 48.45 -7.34 6.11
C ILE A 484 47.71 -7.20 4.77
N MET A 485 48.39 -7.52 3.67
CA MET A 485 47.87 -7.50 2.29
C MET A 485 48.30 -8.75 1.50
N LYS A 486 48.42 -9.92 2.15
CA LYS A 486 48.81 -11.18 1.49
C LYS A 486 47.84 -11.51 0.36
N TRP A 487 48.34 -12.00 -0.78
CA TRP A 487 47.52 -12.38 -1.96
C TRP A 487 46.53 -11.32 -2.49
N MET A 488 46.60 -10.04 -2.09
CA MET A 488 45.50 -9.06 -2.30
C MET A 488 45.03 -8.98 -3.77
N PHE A 489 45.95 -9.09 -4.73
CA PHE A 489 45.71 -9.11 -6.18
C PHE A 489 46.30 -10.36 -6.86
N ASP A 490 46.53 -11.47 -6.13
CA ASP A 490 47.07 -12.71 -6.69
C ASP A 490 46.09 -13.29 -7.73
N ASN A 491 46.55 -13.38 -8.98
CA ASN A 491 45.81 -13.71 -10.21
C ASN A 491 44.67 -12.74 -10.58
N ALA A 492 44.65 -11.51 -10.05
CA ALA A 492 43.74 -10.44 -10.48
C ALA A 492 44.16 -9.89 -11.85
N SER A 493 43.89 -10.66 -12.91
CA SER A 493 44.48 -10.47 -14.25
C SER A 493 44.13 -9.17 -14.97
N ALA A 494 43.06 -8.48 -14.59
CA ALA A 494 42.71 -7.15 -15.11
C ALA A 494 43.28 -5.99 -14.27
N PHE A 495 43.69 -6.26 -13.02
CA PHE A 495 44.05 -5.22 -12.06
C PHE A 495 45.36 -4.52 -12.44
N ASN A 496 45.27 -3.22 -12.72
CA ASN A 496 46.35 -2.40 -13.24
C ASN A 496 46.18 -0.94 -12.78
N GLN A 497 46.45 -0.67 -11.50
CA GLN A 497 46.28 0.66 -10.90
C GLN A 497 47.56 1.19 -10.24
N ASP A 498 47.67 2.51 -10.12
CA ASP A 498 48.79 3.19 -9.46
C ASP A 498 48.53 3.25 -7.94
N LEU A 499 49.34 2.52 -7.16
CA LEU A 499 49.21 2.44 -5.70
C LEU A 499 50.34 3.20 -4.99
N GLY A 500 51.05 4.08 -5.71
CA GLY A 500 52.17 4.87 -5.16
C GLY A 500 51.75 5.90 -4.09
N GLY A 501 50.46 6.22 -4.02
CA GLY A 501 49.89 7.08 -2.98
C GLY A 501 49.59 6.39 -1.64
N TRP A 502 49.60 5.04 -1.59
CA TRP A 502 49.21 4.29 -0.40
C TRP A 502 50.20 4.46 0.76
N ASN A 503 49.65 4.54 1.98
CA ASN A 503 50.43 4.54 3.22
C ASN A 503 50.82 3.10 3.58
N ILE A 504 52.11 2.79 3.51
CA ILE A 504 52.65 1.45 3.76
C ILE A 504 53.25 1.28 5.16
N GLY A 505 53.20 2.30 6.03
CA GLY A 505 53.98 2.37 7.27
C GLY A 505 53.75 1.22 8.26
N ASN A 506 52.51 0.75 8.38
CA ASN A 506 52.12 -0.31 9.31
C ASN A 506 52.07 -1.72 8.69
N ILE A 507 52.41 -1.87 7.40
CA ILE A 507 52.33 -3.15 6.70
C ILE A 507 53.44 -4.10 7.18
N GLY A 508 53.06 -5.21 7.80
CA GLY A 508 53.95 -6.29 8.19
C GLY A 508 54.18 -7.33 7.07
N ASP A 509 53.20 -7.53 6.18
CA ASP A 509 53.24 -8.66 5.24
C ASP A 509 52.44 -8.42 3.93
N MET A 510 53.07 -8.69 2.79
CA MET A 510 52.53 -8.58 1.42
C MET A 510 52.82 -9.83 0.57
N GLU A 511 52.95 -11.00 1.21
CA GLU A 511 53.32 -12.24 0.52
C GLU A 511 52.36 -12.52 -0.65
N PHE A 512 52.92 -12.73 -1.85
CA PHE A 512 52.18 -12.97 -3.10
C PHE A 512 51.24 -11.84 -3.59
N MET A 513 51.28 -10.64 -2.99
CA MET A 513 50.31 -9.54 -3.25
C MET A 513 49.98 -9.26 -4.72
N PHE A 514 50.96 -9.20 -5.63
CA PHE A 514 50.77 -8.86 -7.05
C PHE A 514 50.99 -10.04 -8.01
N ASN A 515 51.17 -11.27 -7.52
CA ASN A 515 51.44 -12.44 -8.36
C ASN A 515 50.41 -12.59 -9.49
N ASN A 516 50.85 -12.67 -10.74
CA ASN A 516 50.01 -12.82 -11.94
C ASN A 516 48.88 -11.77 -12.08
N SER A 517 49.00 -10.61 -11.42
CA SER A 517 48.09 -9.48 -11.59
C SER A 517 48.26 -8.80 -12.96
N GLY A 518 47.29 -8.00 -13.38
CA GLY A 518 47.33 -7.22 -14.62
C GLY A 518 48.31 -6.03 -14.63
N MET A 519 49.12 -5.87 -13.58
CA MET A 519 49.93 -4.68 -13.32
C MET A 519 50.92 -4.38 -14.46
N SER A 520 50.68 -3.27 -15.16
CA SER A 520 51.53 -2.79 -16.23
C SER A 520 52.86 -2.24 -15.70
N PRO A 521 53.94 -2.22 -16.51
CA PRO A 521 55.24 -1.67 -16.09
C PRO A 521 55.18 -0.19 -15.70
N GLY A 522 54.25 0.59 -16.28
CA GLY A 522 54.02 1.98 -15.91
C GLY A 522 53.45 2.13 -14.50
N ASN A 523 52.36 1.42 -14.19
CA ASN A 523 51.71 1.52 -12.89
C ASN A 523 52.54 0.84 -11.79
N MET A 524 53.23 -0.26 -12.09
CA MET A 524 54.15 -0.88 -11.13
C MET A 524 55.38 0.01 -10.85
N ASN A 525 55.91 0.72 -11.84
CA ASN A 525 56.95 1.74 -11.62
C ASN A 525 56.45 2.84 -10.66
N ASN A 526 55.26 3.39 -10.89
CA ASN A 526 54.72 4.46 -10.04
C ASN A 526 54.49 3.97 -8.59
N THR A 527 53.90 2.78 -8.42
CA THR A 527 53.73 2.12 -7.11
C THR A 527 55.06 1.99 -6.37
N LEU A 528 56.09 1.41 -7.00
CA LEU A 528 57.42 1.25 -6.40
C LEU A 528 58.06 2.61 -6.06
N ILE A 529 57.96 3.61 -6.95
CA ILE A 529 58.50 4.95 -6.73
C ILE A 529 57.80 5.64 -5.56
N GLY A 530 56.47 5.57 -5.47
CA GLY A 530 55.71 6.12 -4.35
C GLY A 530 56.08 5.49 -3.02
N TRP A 531 56.20 4.16 -2.99
CA TRP A 531 56.60 3.40 -1.79
C TRP A 531 58.04 3.67 -1.37
N ALA A 532 58.98 3.83 -2.32
CA ALA A 532 60.35 4.24 -2.03
C ALA A 532 60.40 5.66 -1.44
N ASN A 533 59.68 6.63 -2.03
CA ASN A 533 59.55 7.98 -1.48
C ASN A 533 58.93 7.98 -0.06
N TYR A 534 57.91 7.15 0.18
CA TYR A 534 57.33 6.99 1.51
C TYR A 534 58.38 6.50 2.52
N VAL A 535 59.15 5.47 2.16
CA VAL A 535 60.21 4.89 2.98
C VAL A 535 61.30 5.91 3.33
N GLU A 536 61.80 6.67 2.34
CA GLU A 536 62.82 7.71 2.55
C GLU A 536 62.36 8.84 3.48
N LEU A 537 61.05 9.12 3.53
CA LEU A 537 60.48 10.26 4.26
C LEU A 537 59.95 9.91 5.67
N ASN A 538 59.50 8.66 5.91
CA ASN A 538 58.68 8.32 7.08
C ASN A 538 59.17 7.12 7.91
N GLU A 539 60.36 6.57 7.63
CA GLU A 539 60.86 5.32 8.26
C GLU A 539 59.88 4.13 8.06
N GLY A 540 59.54 3.86 6.80
CA GLY A 540 58.60 2.78 6.41
C GLY A 540 59.05 1.35 6.78
N PRO A 541 58.22 0.33 6.50
CA PRO A 541 58.39 -1.00 7.09
C PRO A 541 59.64 -1.72 6.56
N VAL A 542 60.18 -2.63 7.38
CA VAL A 542 61.46 -3.32 7.12
C VAL A 542 61.30 -4.83 7.00
N GLY A 543 62.05 -5.45 6.09
CA GLY A 543 62.05 -6.91 5.88
C GLY A 543 60.78 -7.48 5.21
N VAL A 544 59.89 -6.63 4.70
CA VAL A 544 58.62 -7.06 4.08
C VAL A 544 58.88 -7.88 2.82
N THR A 545 58.11 -8.97 2.64
CA THR A 545 58.07 -9.71 1.38
C THR A 545 56.85 -9.28 0.58
N CYS A 546 57.05 -8.79 -0.64
CA CYS A 546 55.98 -8.40 -1.57
C CYS A 546 56.09 -9.25 -2.84
N GLY A 547 55.14 -10.14 -3.08
CA GLY A 547 55.21 -11.08 -4.20
C GLY A 547 54.84 -10.45 -5.54
N MET A 548 55.69 -10.65 -6.55
CA MET A 548 55.61 -9.99 -7.86
C MET A 548 55.75 -10.98 -9.04
N ALA A 549 55.43 -12.26 -8.84
CA ALA A 549 55.61 -13.27 -9.88
C ALA A 549 54.79 -12.91 -11.15
N GLY A 550 55.46 -12.85 -12.30
CA GLY A 550 54.81 -12.53 -13.57
C GLY A 550 54.56 -11.03 -13.81
N VAL A 551 54.87 -10.15 -12.86
CA VAL A 551 54.78 -8.70 -13.04
C VAL A 551 56.13 -8.12 -13.45
N THR A 552 56.11 -7.19 -14.40
CA THR A 552 57.30 -6.48 -14.90
C THR A 552 57.32 -5.04 -14.37
N PHE A 553 58.48 -4.56 -13.94
CA PHE A 553 58.79 -3.13 -13.81
C PHE A 553 59.94 -2.75 -14.77
N CYS A 554 60.09 -1.47 -15.11
CA CYS A 554 60.97 -1.08 -16.23
C CYS A 554 61.74 0.22 -16.04
N GLY A 555 62.93 0.29 -16.66
CA GLY A 555 63.78 1.47 -16.70
C GLY A 555 64.38 1.87 -15.35
N MET A 556 65.29 2.86 -15.40
CA MET A 556 66.11 3.27 -14.26
C MET A 556 65.30 3.84 -13.07
N GLY A 557 64.07 4.30 -13.29
CA GLY A 557 63.19 4.81 -12.23
C GLY A 557 62.65 3.70 -11.33
N GLY A 558 62.04 2.68 -11.95
CA GLY A 558 61.57 1.48 -11.22
C GLY A 558 62.73 0.69 -10.61
N GLU A 559 63.85 0.58 -11.33
CA GLU A 559 65.08 -0.04 -10.80
C GLU A 559 65.59 0.67 -9.53
N ALA A 560 65.73 1.99 -9.55
CA ALA A 560 66.18 2.75 -8.39
C ALA A 560 65.22 2.60 -7.19
N ALA A 561 63.90 2.70 -7.43
CA ALA A 561 62.90 2.57 -6.38
C ALA A 561 62.88 1.15 -5.75
N ALA A 562 62.91 0.11 -6.58
CA ALA A 562 63.04 -1.27 -6.09
C ALA A 562 64.33 -1.49 -5.31
N MET A 563 65.45 -0.86 -5.72
CA MET A 563 66.71 -0.95 -5.00
C MET A 563 66.70 -0.24 -3.65
N ILE A 564 65.95 0.86 -3.46
CA ILE A 564 65.79 1.51 -2.14
C ILE A 564 65.07 0.54 -1.19
N LEU A 565 63.90 0.01 -1.61
CA LEU A 565 63.11 -0.93 -0.81
C LEU A 565 63.92 -2.18 -0.42
N ILE A 566 64.67 -2.76 -1.36
CA ILE A 566 65.47 -3.97 -1.15
C ILE A 566 66.72 -3.71 -0.28
N ASN A 567 67.51 -2.66 -0.57
CA ASN A 567 68.82 -2.50 0.08
C ASN A 567 68.75 -1.75 1.41
N ASP A 568 67.93 -0.70 1.49
CA ASP A 568 67.88 0.18 2.66
C ASP A 568 66.84 -0.30 3.68
N ASN A 569 65.71 -0.85 3.21
CA ASN A 569 64.66 -1.43 4.05
C ASN A 569 64.63 -2.97 4.08
N GLY A 570 65.50 -3.65 3.34
CA GLY A 570 65.64 -5.11 3.40
C GLY A 570 64.48 -5.91 2.81
N TRP A 571 63.66 -5.32 1.93
CA TRP A 571 62.51 -6.00 1.34
C TRP A 571 62.91 -7.18 0.45
N GLN A 572 61.98 -8.12 0.27
CA GLN A 572 62.09 -9.22 -0.68
C GLN A 572 61.00 -9.11 -1.73
N LEU A 573 61.41 -9.02 -3.00
CA LEU A 573 60.51 -9.01 -4.16
C LEU A 573 60.66 -10.33 -4.94
N PRO A 574 60.05 -11.46 -4.51
CA PRO A 574 60.15 -12.71 -5.24
C PRO A 574 59.35 -12.65 -6.56
N GLY A 575 60.01 -13.01 -7.66
CA GLY A 575 59.36 -13.31 -8.95
C GLY A 575 59.23 -12.16 -9.94
N PHE A 576 59.68 -10.93 -9.62
CA PHE A 576 59.61 -9.80 -10.55
C PHE A 576 60.40 -10.05 -11.84
N ILE A 577 59.98 -9.36 -12.89
CA ILE A 577 60.73 -9.19 -14.15
C ILE A 577 61.18 -7.73 -14.22
N PHE A 578 62.43 -7.50 -14.64
CA PHE A 578 62.97 -6.15 -14.89
C PHE A 578 63.38 -6.01 -16.35
N GLU A 579 62.91 -4.94 -17.01
CA GLU A 579 63.29 -4.60 -18.38
C GLU A 579 63.90 -3.19 -18.44
N MET A 580 65.08 -3.05 -19.06
CA MET A 580 65.81 -1.77 -19.09
C MET A 580 65.13 -0.70 -19.96
N GLU A 581 64.34 -1.13 -20.95
CA GLU A 581 63.49 -0.28 -21.79
C GLU A 581 62.03 -0.50 -21.39
N CYS A 582 61.24 0.57 -21.30
CA CYS A 582 59.80 0.46 -21.06
C CYS A 582 59.03 0.34 -22.39
N PRO A 583 58.02 -0.53 -22.48
CA PRO A 583 57.16 -0.68 -23.68
C PRO A 583 56.18 0.48 -23.89
#